data_AF-A0A6P0TTB5-F1
#
_entry.id   AF-A0A6P0TTB5-F1
#
_cell.length_a   1.000
_cell.length_b   1.000
_cell.length_c   1.000
_cell.angle_alpha   90.00
_cell.angle_beta   90.00
_cell.angle_gamma   90.00
#
_symmetry.space_group_name_H-M   'P 1'
#
loop_
_entity.id
_entity.type
_entity.pdbx_description
1 polymer ?
#
loop_
_entity_poly.entity_id
_entity_poly.type
_entity_poly.pdbx_seq_one_letter_code
_entity_poly.pdbx_strand_id
1 'polypeptide(L)' 'MYRKVGQRETTPENFELPFNGQLSPDNRWVVMTNLIPWQKYEDVYAIHFSEERGAPYFL' A
#
# COMPACT_ATOMS: atom_id res chain seq x y z
N MET A 1 8.32 -3.64 -12.39
CA MET A 1 8.04 -4.81 -11.54
C MET A 1 7.19 -4.41 -10.35
N TYR A 2 6.05 -5.07 -10.18
CA TYR A 2 5.35 -5.09 -8.90
C TYR A 2 6.04 -6.07 -7.95
N ARG A 3 6.28 -5.67 -6.71
CA ARG A 3 6.88 -6.56 -5.69
C ARG A 3 5.92 -6.69 -4.52
N LYS A 4 5.34 -7.88 -4.39
CA LYS A 4 4.57 -8.27 -3.21
C LYS A 4 5.57 -8.47 -2.06
N VAL A 5 5.72 -7.46 -1.21
CA VAL A 5 6.48 -7.60 0.03
C VAL A 5 5.54 -8.28 1.02
N GLY A 6 5.98 -9.38 1.66
CA GLY A 6 5.15 -10.13 2.60
C GLY A 6 4.37 -9.18 3.51
N GLN A 7 3.05 -9.32 3.51
CA GLN A 7 2.11 -8.36 4.06
C GLN A 7 2.54 -7.98 5.47
N ARG A 8 3.11 -6.79 5.63
CA ARG A 8 3.18 -6.18 6.95
C ARG A 8 1.77 -5.69 7.20
N GLU A 9 1.05 -6.32 8.10
CA GLU A 9 -0.22 -5.81 8.62
C GLU A 9 0.06 -4.57 9.49
N THR A 10 0.66 -3.53 8.90
CA THR A 10 0.66 -2.20 9.52
C THR A 10 -0.75 -1.67 9.35
N THR A 11 -1.54 -1.77 10.42
CA THR A 11 -2.84 -1.11 10.49
C THR A 11 -2.62 0.41 10.36
N PRO A 12 -3.60 1.17 9.86
CA PRO A 12 -3.47 2.62 9.67
C PRO A 12 -3.03 3.37 10.93
N GLU A 13 -3.38 2.86 12.11
CA GLU A 13 -3.03 3.42 13.43
C GLU A 13 -1.54 3.20 13.77
N ASN A 14 -0.94 2.13 13.22
CA ASN A 14 0.46 1.76 13.39
C ASN A 14 1.36 2.34 12.28
N PHE A 15 0.81 3.20 11.42
CA PHE A 15 1.59 3.85 10.38
C PHE A 15 2.47 4.96 10.97
N GLU A 16 3.79 4.74 10.95
CA GLU A 16 4.76 5.72 11.43
C GLU A 16 4.82 6.90 10.46
N LEU A 17 4.33 8.06 10.91
CA LEU A 17 4.46 9.32 10.19
C LEU A 17 5.82 9.96 10.51
N PRO A 18 6.39 10.77 9.58
CA PRO A 18 7.66 11.49 9.81
C PRO A 18 7.55 12.59 10.88
N PHE A 19 6.37 12.74 11.48
CA PHE A 19 6.06 13.56 12.63
C PHE A 19 5.30 12.70 13.64
N ASN A 20 5.36 13.04 14.94
CA ASN A 20 4.76 12.27 16.04
C ASN A 20 3.21 12.33 16.07
N GLY A 21 2.56 12.10 14.94
CA GLY A 21 1.11 12.05 14.78
C GLY A 21 0.64 10.68 14.33
N GLN A 22 -0.68 10.51 14.32
CA GLN A 22 -1.36 9.32 13.77
C GLN A 22 -2.38 9.77 12.73
N LEU A 23 -2.73 8.88 11.81
CA LEU A 23 -3.82 9.12 10.87
C LEU A 23 -5.16 9.13 11.62
N SER A 24 -6.01 10.10 11.31
CA SER A 24 -7.37 10.12 11.85
C SER A 24 -8.15 8.89 11.34
N PRO A 25 -8.85 8.15 12.23
CA PRO A 25 -9.68 7.00 11.83
C PRO A 25 -10.78 7.37 10.83
N ASP A 26 -11.28 8.61 10.88
CA ASP A 26 -12.33 9.13 10.00
C ASP A 26 -11.79 9.63 8.65
N ASN A 27 -10.48 9.55 8.44
CA ASN A 27 -9.90 9.88 7.15
C ASN A 27 -10.43 8.89 6.09
N ARG A 28 -10.94 9.43 4.97
CA ARG A 28 -11.49 8.61 3.88
C ARG A 28 -10.56 7.48 3.43
N TRP A 29 -9.25 7.71 3.37
CA TRP A 29 -8.27 6.68 2.99
C TRP A 29 -8.15 5.58 4.04
N VAL A 30 -8.14 5.94 5.33
CA VAL A 30 -8.13 4.98 6.44
C VAL A 30 -9.39 4.11 6.42
N VAL A 31 -10.56 4.73 6.24
CA VAL A 31 -11.83 4.01 6.11
C VAL A 31 -11.82 3.07 4.90
N MET A 32 -11.38 3.53 3.73
CA MET A 32 -11.31 2.70 2.53
C MET A 32 -10.38 1.50 2.69
N THR A 33 -9.26 1.66 3.40
CA THR A 33 -8.33 0.55 3.68
C THR A 33 -9.01 -0.59 4.42
N ASN A 34 -9.93 -0.28 5.36
CA ASN A 34 -10.67 -1.29 6.10
C ASN A 34 -11.79 -1.95 5.29
N LEU A 35 -12.29 -1.29 4.25
CA LEU A 35 -13.40 -1.77 3.43
C LEU A 35 -12.95 -2.60 2.22
N ILE A 36 -11.79 -2.28 1.65
CA ILE A 36 -11.29 -2.93 0.44
C ILE A 36 -10.54 -4.20 0.81
N PRO A 37 -10.94 -5.39 0.32
CA PRO A 37 -10.21 -6.64 0.55
C PRO A 37 -8.96 -6.68 -0.34
N TRP A 38 -7.93 -5.92 0.03
CA TRP A 38 -6.71 -5.74 -0.76
C TRP A 38 -6.06 -7.07 -1.15
N GLN A 39 -6.03 -8.05 -0.25
CA GLN A 39 -5.57 -9.42 -0.52
C GLN A 39 -6.18 -10.06 -1.77
N LYS A 40 -7.44 -9.75 -2.10
CA LYS A 40 -8.13 -10.28 -3.28
C LYS A 40 -7.76 -9.55 -4.57
N TYR A 41 -7.51 -8.25 -4.47
CA TYR A 41 -7.32 -7.39 -5.64
C TYR A 41 -5.86 -7.11 -5.97
N GLU A 42 -4.95 -7.36 -5.03
CA GLU A 42 -3.52 -7.12 -5.19
C GLU A 42 -2.95 -7.86 -6.40
N ASP A 43 -3.30 -9.13 -6.57
CA ASP A 43 -2.80 -9.94 -7.68
C ASP A 43 -3.34 -9.44 -9.03
N VAL A 44 -4.59 -8.98 -9.06
CA VAL A 44 -5.19 -8.35 -10.25
C VAL A 44 -4.51 -7.02 -10.56
N TYR A 45 -4.18 -6.22 -9.54
CA TYR A 45 -3.47 -4.97 -9.72
C TYR A 45 -2.04 -5.20 -10.22
N ALA A 46 -1.37 -6.25 -9.73
CA ALA A 46 0.00 -6.60 -10.08
C ALA A 46 0.18 -6.89 -11.58
N ILE A 47 -0.83 -7.45 -12.26
CA ILE A 47 -0.74 -7.81 -13.70
C ILE A 47 -0.49 -6.60 -14.61
N HIS A 48 -0.82 -5.40 -14.14
CA HIS A 48 -0.67 -4.18 -14.93
C HIS A 48 0.77 -3.64 -14.91
N PHE A 49 1.66 -4.21 -14.10
CA PHE A 49 3.05 -3.81 -14.03
C PHE A 49 3.93 -4.65 -14.95
N SER A 50 4.82 -4.00 -15.69
CA SER A 50 5.81 -4.72 -16.48
C SER A 50 6.78 -5.49 -15.58
N GLU A 51 7.07 -6.73 -15.95
CA GLU A 51 8.13 -7.54 -15.32
C GLU A 51 9.52 -6.97 -15.61
N GLU A 52 9.77 -6.42 -16.78
CA GLU A 52 11.12 -5.95 -17.15
C GLU A 52 11.35 -4.47 -16.84
N ARG A 53 10.27 -3.68 -16.77
CA ARG A 53 10.34 -2.22 -16.58
C ARG A 53 9.69 -1.81 -15.25
N GLY A 54 10.49 -1.21 -14.38
CA GLY A 54 10.07 -0.58 -13.13
C GLY A 54 10.40 0.91 -13.13
N ALA A 55 10.30 1.57 -11.96
CA ALA A 55 10.74 2.95 -11.84
C ALA A 55 12.17 3.10 -12.41
N PRO A 56 12.40 4.00 -13.38
CA PRO A 56 13.74 4.23 -13.88
C PRO A 56 14.63 4.66 -12.71
N TYR A 57 15.66 3.87 -12.44
CA TYR A 57 16.76 4.31 -11.60
C TYR A 57 17.54 5.34 -12.44
N PHE A 58 17.32 6.63 -12.17
CA PHE A 58 18.18 7.68 -12.69
C PHE A 58 19.39 7.79 -11.76
N LEU A 59 20.56 7.49 -12.31
CA LEU A 59 21.85 8.02 -11.84
C LEU A 59 21.86 9.54 -11.95
#